data_AF-A0A7K4MWZ7-F1
#
_entry.id   AF-A0A7K4MWZ7-F1
#
_cell.length_a   1.000
_cell.length_b   1.000
_cell.length_c   1.000
_cell.angle_alpha   90.00
_cell.angle_beta   90.00
_cell.angle_gamma   90.00
#
_symmetry.space_group_name_H-M   'P 1'
#
loop_
_entity.id
_entity.type
_entity.pdbx_description
1 polymer ?
#
loop_
_entity_poly.entity_id
_entity_poly.type
_entity_poly.pdbx_seq_one_letter_code
_entity_poly.pdbx_strand_id
1 'polypeptide(L)'
;MTTKYDNKILEICSNWRHTNNIVSKVEGDKSAVIQSLKRLVDMDFLEVKPNSNKLLYKRKDTAQKEFDFMMMMKVMENNQKQELHNLSQFSTLLMKDGKRLRQKSLYVLEHINEEVNRAYMVKVRLDYQKNLEIITSDIADNRTKMLDDYIEKIMSTVMNKNQDDKTRKAIQEYFQNHTTKLEFKI
;
A
#
# COMPACT_ATOMS: atom_id res chain seq x y z
N MET A 1 4.43 9.79 2.04
CA MET A 1 5.09 8.71 1.31
C MET A 1 4.05 7.90 0.57
N THR A 2 3.54 8.44 -0.53
CA THR A 2 2.81 7.64 -1.51
C THR A 2 3.73 6.56 -2.08
N THR A 3 3.13 5.61 -2.78
CA THR A 3 3.71 4.71 -3.80
C THR A 3 4.45 5.46 -4.93
N LYS A 4 4.89 6.70 -4.69
CA LYS A 4 5.54 7.66 -5.58
C LYS A 4 6.66 7.03 -6.40
N TYR A 5 7.40 6.11 -5.80
CA TYR A 5 8.50 5.43 -6.46
C TYR A 5 8.12 4.08 -7.05
N ASP A 6 6.99 3.50 -6.65
CA ASP A 6 6.66 2.10 -6.92
C ASP A 6 6.52 1.85 -8.43
N ASN A 7 5.81 2.73 -9.15
CA ASN A 7 5.68 2.61 -10.61
C ASN A 7 7.05 2.65 -11.30
N LYS A 8 7.90 3.63 -10.95
CA LYS A 8 9.24 3.79 -11.54
C LYS A 8 10.15 2.61 -11.17
N ILE A 9 10.05 2.10 -9.94
CA ILE A 9 10.77 0.89 -9.50
C ILE A 9 10.35 -0.31 -10.34
N LEU A 10 9.04 -0.54 -10.51
CA LEU A 10 8.51 -1.66 -11.30
C LEU A 10 8.94 -1.58 -12.77
N GLU A 11 8.96 -0.39 -13.36
CA GLU A 11 9.46 -0.15 -14.72
C GLU A 11 10.96 -0.50 -14.85
N ILE A 12 11.80 0.00 -13.93
CA ILE A 12 13.24 -0.20 -13.95
C ILE A 12 13.63 -1.67 -13.72
N CYS A 13 12.83 -2.39 -12.95
CA CYS A 13 13.08 -3.77 -12.52
C CYS A 13 12.55 -4.85 -13.48
N SER A 14 12.30 -4.53 -14.77
CA SER A 14 11.96 -5.55 -15.79
C SER A 14 12.99 -6.69 -15.90
N ASN A 15 14.24 -6.43 -15.52
CA ASN A 15 15.32 -7.40 -15.37
C ASN A 15 16.03 -7.23 -14.01
N TRP A 16 16.93 -8.14 -13.65
CA TRP A 16 17.71 -8.03 -12.41
C TRP A 16 18.45 -6.69 -12.30
N ARG A 17 18.09 -5.88 -11.31
CA ARG A 17 18.71 -4.57 -11.02
C ARG A 17 19.26 -4.50 -9.61
N HIS A 18 20.45 -3.94 -9.49
CA HIS A 18 21.11 -3.72 -8.21
C HIS A 18 20.48 -2.54 -7.46
N THR A 19 20.37 -2.61 -6.13
CA THR A 19 19.76 -1.56 -5.30
C THR A 19 20.27 -0.16 -5.62
N ASN A 20 21.60 0.02 -5.72
CA ASN A 20 22.18 1.34 -5.99
C ASN A 20 21.79 1.89 -7.36
N ASN A 21 21.61 1.01 -8.36
CA ASN A 21 21.20 1.42 -9.71
C ASN A 21 19.71 1.79 -9.74
N ILE A 22 18.90 1.14 -8.92
CA ILE A 22 17.48 1.49 -8.76
C ILE A 22 17.38 2.86 -8.09
N VAL A 23 18.09 3.05 -6.96
CA VAL A 23 18.10 4.33 -6.22
C VAL A 23 18.55 5.49 -7.12
N SER A 24 19.61 5.31 -7.91
CA SER A 24 20.10 6.38 -8.80
C SER A 24 19.10 6.70 -9.92
N LYS A 25 18.46 5.70 -10.51
CA LYS A 25 17.48 5.91 -11.59
C LYS A 25 16.15 6.45 -11.11
N VAL A 26 15.70 6.05 -9.92
CA VAL A 26 14.46 6.56 -9.33
C VAL A 26 14.60 8.04 -8.98
N GLU A 27 15.81 8.52 -8.69
CA GLU A 27 16.12 9.91 -8.31
C GLU A 27 15.36 10.36 -7.06
N GLY A 28 15.18 9.42 -6.11
CA GLY A 28 14.49 9.63 -4.85
C GLY A 28 15.42 9.57 -3.65
N ASP A 29 14.88 9.95 -2.48
CA ASP A 29 15.57 9.70 -1.22
C ASP A 29 15.89 8.20 -1.06
N LYS A 30 17.16 7.89 -0.75
CA LYS A 30 17.65 6.51 -0.69
C LYS A 30 16.87 5.66 0.30
N SER A 31 16.52 6.20 1.46
CA SER A 31 15.82 5.45 2.50
C SER A 31 14.38 5.13 2.07
N ALA A 32 13.69 6.10 1.48
CA ALA A 32 12.34 5.94 0.98
C ALA A 32 12.27 4.95 -0.21
N VAL A 33 13.26 4.96 -1.11
CA VAL A 33 13.34 3.98 -2.21
C VAL A 33 13.58 2.57 -1.67
N ILE A 34 14.46 2.40 -0.68
CA ILE A 34 14.71 1.10 -0.05
C ILE A 34 13.45 0.57 0.66
N GLN A 35 12.69 1.43 1.34
CA GLN A 35 11.42 1.04 1.93
C GLN A 35 10.40 0.60 0.87
N SER A 36 10.33 1.32 -0.25
CA SER A 36 9.46 0.97 -1.37
C SER A 36 9.83 -0.39 -1.98
N LEU A 37 11.13 -0.69 -2.13
CA LEU A 37 11.62 -2.00 -2.58
C LEU A 37 11.19 -3.14 -1.65
N LYS A 38 11.35 -2.97 -0.33
CA LYS A 38 10.92 -3.97 0.66
C LYS A 38 9.41 -4.23 0.58
N ARG A 39 8.62 -3.15 0.56
CA ARG A 39 7.16 -3.25 0.43
C ARG A 39 6.74 -3.97 -0.85
N LEU A 40 7.38 -3.67 -1.99
CA LEU A 40 7.07 -4.35 -3.25
C LEU A 40 7.48 -5.84 -3.25
N VAL A 41 8.51 -6.22 -2.49
CA VAL A 41 8.81 -7.64 -2.24
C VAL A 41 7.74 -8.29 -1.37
N ASP A 42 7.33 -7.63 -0.29
CA ASP A 42 6.31 -8.16 0.64
C ASP A 42 4.94 -8.34 -0.05
N MET A 43 4.62 -7.50 -1.02
CA MET A 43 3.41 -7.60 -1.86
C MET A 43 3.59 -8.54 -3.07
N ASP A 44 4.72 -9.25 -3.18
CA ASP A 44 5.05 -10.17 -4.26
C ASP A 44 5.17 -9.52 -5.66
N PHE A 45 5.39 -8.21 -5.75
CA PHE A 45 5.62 -7.50 -7.02
C PHE A 45 7.08 -7.59 -7.48
N LEU A 46 8.01 -7.78 -6.54
CA LEU A 46 9.43 -7.98 -6.82
C LEU A 46 9.93 -9.30 -6.23
N GLU A 47 10.88 -9.93 -6.92
CA GLU A 47 11.74 -10.97 -6.37
C GLU A 47 13.13 -10.44 -6.04
N VAL A 48 13.73 -11.01 -5.01
CA VAL A 48 15.14 -10.78 -4.65
C VAL A 48 15.94 -11.97 -5.15
N LYS A 49 17.07 -11.71 -5.81
CA LYS A 49 17.91 -12.77 -6.37
C LYS A 49 18.42 -13.69 -5.24
N PRO A 50 18.12 -15.00 -5.28
CA PRO A 50 18.62 -15.92 -4.27
C PRO A 50 20.15 -16.10 -4.41
N ASN A 51 20.81 -16.43 -3.30
CA ASN A 51 22.22 -16.80 -3.26
C ASN A 51 23.17 -15.79 -3.92
N SER A 52 22.89 -14.49 -3.76
CA SER A 52 23.74 -13.42 -4.29
C SER A 52 24.33 -12.58 -3.16
N ASN A 53 25.62 -12.26 -3.28
CA ASN A 53 26.30 -11.31 -2.39
C ASN A 53 25.81 -9.85 -2.57
N LYS A 54 24.92 -9.61 -3.54
CA LYS A 54 24.36 -8.31 -3.86
C LYS A 54 22.83 -8.38 -3.84
N LEU A 55 22.20 -7.34 -3.29
CA LEU A 55 20.75 -7.19 -3.36
C LEU A 55 20.35 -6.79 -4.79
N LEU A 56 19.69 -7.72 -5.46
CA LEU A 56 19.23 -7.59 -6.84
C LEU A 56 17.73 -7.83 -6.86
N TYR A 57 16.98 -6.94 -7.50
CA TYR A 57 15.52 -7.02 -7.60
C TYR A 57 15.10 -7.23 -9.05
N LYS A 58 14.02 -7.97 -9.27
CA LYS A 58 13.36 -8.11 -10.56
C LYS A 58 11.84 -8.13 -10.35
N ARG A 59 11.07 -7.56 -11.28
CA ARG A 59 9.61 -7.57 -11.28
C ARG A 59 9.08 -8.98 -11.51
N LYS A 60 8.07 -9.36 -10.73
CA LYS A 60 7.34 -10.62 -10.88
C LYS A 60 6.12 -10.41 -11.78
N ASP A 61 6.24 -10.85 -13.02
CA ASP A 61 5.15 -10.79 -14.01
C ASP A 61 4.29 -12.06 -14.02
N THR A 62 4.58 -13.03 -13.16
CA THR A 62 3.82 -14.28 -13.02
C THR A 62 2.65 -14.16 -12.05
N ALA A 63 1.71 -15.10 -12.13
CA ALA A 63 0.63 -15.24 -11.14
C ALA A 63 1.21 -15.43 -9.73
N GLN A 64 0.63 -14.71 -8.76
CA GLN A 64 0.92 -14.94 -7.35
C GLN A 64 0.25 -16.24 -6.88
N LYS A 65 1.02 -17.11 -6.23
CA LYS A 65 0.49 -18.36 -5.66
C LYS A 65 -0.45 -18.06 -4.50
N GLU A 66 -1.40 -18.97 -4.25
CA GLU A 66 -2.37 -18.81 -3.17
C GLU A 66 -1.71 -18.63 -1.80
N PHE A 67 -0.71 -19.45 -1.48
CA PHE A 67 0.03 -19.34 -0.22
C PHE A 67 0.67 -17.95 -0.07
N ASP A 68 1.29 -17.42 -1.12
CA ASP A 68 1.96 -16.13 -1.11
C ASP A 68 0.94 -14.98 -0.95
N PHE A 69 -0.21 -15.07 -1.63
CA PHE A 69 -1.31 -14.12 -1.47
C PHE A 69 -1.86 -14.12 -0.03
N MET A 70 -2.10 -15.29 0.56
CA MET A 70 -2.59 -15.40 1.93
C MET A 70 -1.58 -14.87 2.95
N MET A 71 -0.29 -15.08 2.72
CA MET A 71 0.76 -14.54 3.58
C MET A 71 0.82 -13.01 3.48
N MET A 72 0.70 -12.45 2.29
CA MET A 72 0.60 -11.00 2.07
C MET A 72 -0.62 -10.42 2.80
N MET A 73 -1.81 -11.03 2.65
CA MET A 73 -3.02 -10.60 3.36
C MET A 73 -2.83 -10.61 4.88
N LYS A 74 -2.18 -11.64 5.44
CA LYS A 74 -1.87 -11.71 6.88
C LYS A 74 -0.97 -10.57 7.34
N VAL A 75 0.03 -10.18 6.55
CA VAL A 75 0.89 -9.02 6.85
C VAL A 75 0.07 -7.72 6.82
N MET A 76 -0.77 -7.54 5.80
CA MET A 76 -1.65 -6.37 5.68
C MET A 76 -2.61 -6.27 6.87
N GLU A 77 -3.19 -7.38 7.32
CA GLU A 77 -4.06 -7.43 8.49
C GLU A 77 -3.33 -7.06 9.79
N ASN A 78 -2.09 -7.50 9.96
CA ASN A 78 -1.29 -7.14 11.13
C ASN A 78 -0.96 -5.64 11.14
N ASN A 79 -0.60 -5.08 9.99
CA ASN A 79 -0.38 -3.64 9.85
C ASN A 79 -1.67 -2.86 10.13
N GLN A 80 -2.80 -3.29 9.56
CA GLN A 80 -4.11 -2.70 9.84
C GLN A 80 -4.41 -2.68 11.35
N LYS A 81 -4.18 -3.79 12.07
CA LYS A 81 -4.38 -3.84 13.52
C LYS A 81 -3.48 -2.85 14.26
N GLN A 82 -2.21 -2.75 13.86
CA GLN A 82 -1.28 -1.81 14.47
C GLN A 82 -1.70 -0.35 14.23
N GLU A 83 -2.09 0.02 13.01
CA GLU A 83 -2.49 1.39 12.70
C GLU A 83 -3.81 1.79 13.36
N LEU A 84 -4.77 0.87 13.44
CA LEU A 84 -6.00 1.09 14.19
C LEU A 84 -5.74 1.20 15.69
N HIS A 85 -4.80 0.41 16.23
CA HIS A 85 -4.35 0.58 17.61
C HIS A 85 -3.71 1.95 17.83
N ASN A 86 -2.80 2.38 16.96
CA ASN A 86 -2.19 3.71 17.01
C ASN A 86 -3.25 4.82 17.01
N LEU A 87 -4.23 4.73 16.12
CA LEU A 87 -5.34 5.69 16.03
C LEU A 87 -6.16 5.73 17.32
N SER A 88 -6.42 4.57 17.95
CA SER A 88 -7.21 4.48 19.18
C SER A 88 -6.59 5.20 20.38
N GLN A 89 -5.27 5.43 20.36
CA GLN A 89 -4.56 6.16 21.42
C GLN A 89 -4.87 7.68 21.43
N PHE A 90 -5.51 8.20 20.37
CA PHE A 90 -5.86 9.61 20.30
C PHE A 90 -7.23 9.88 20.93
N SER A 91 -7.25 10.77 21.93
CA SER A 91 -8.50 11.32 22.47
C SER A 91 -9.14 12.34 21.50
N THR A 92 -8.33 13.05 20.71
CA THR A 92 -8.77 13.93 19.63
C THR A 92 -7.73 14.01 18.52
N LEU A 93 -8.20 14.09 17.27
CA LEU A 93 -7.37 14.27 16.08
C LEU A 93 -7.17 15.74 15.69
N LEU A 94 -8.03 16.63 16.21
CA LEU A 94 -8.04 18.04 15.86
C LEU A 94 -7.13 18.86 16.78
N MET A 95 -6.65 19.98 16.26
CA MET A 95 -6.00 21.03 17.03
C MET A 95 -7.00 21.70 17.98
N LYS A 96 -6.51 22.55 18.90
CA LYS A 96 -7.36 23.30 19.83
C LYS A 96 -8.39 24.21 19.13
N ASP A 97 -8.15 24.58 17.87
CA ASP A 97 -9.10 25.34 17.05
C ASP A 97 -10.30 24.52 16.58
N GLY A 98 -10.29 23.19 16.77
CA GLY A 98 -11.36 22.28 16.35
C GLY A 98 -11.57 22.23 14.84
N LYS A 99 -10.57 22.63 14.04
CA LYS A 99 -10.66 22.67 12.57
C LYS A 99 -9.56 21.85 11.90
N ARG A 100 -8.30 22.01 12.32
CA ARG A 100 -7.15 21.40 11.64
C ARG A 100 -6.74 20.08 12.30
N LEU A 101 -6.27 19.13 11.49
CA LEU A 101 -5.65 17.89 12.01
C LEU A 101 -4.31 18.20 12.69
N ARG A 102 -4.04 17.52 13.80
CA ARG A 102 -2.75 17.59 14.48
C ARG A 102 -1.69 16.85 13.65
N GLN A 103 -0.42 17.28 13.75
CA GLN A 103 0.68 16.61 13.05
C GLN A 103 0.77 15.10 13.34
N LYS A 104 0.61 14.70 14.60
CA LYS A 104 0.60 13.27 14.99
C LYS A 104 -0.60 12.51 14.40
N SER A 105 -1.73 13.18 14.23
CA SER A 105 -2.92 12.60 13.62
C SER A 105 -2.75 12.46 12.11
N LEU A 106 -2.15 13.45 11.45
CA LEU A 106 -1.76 13.35 10.04
C LEU A 106 -0.83 12.17 9.80
N TYR A 107 0.16 11.97 10.68
CA TYR A 107 1.07 10.82 10.59
C TYR A 107 0.33 9.49 10.61
N VAL A 108 -0.58 9.27 11.57
CA VAL A 108 -1.36 8.02 11.63
C VAL A 108 -2.31 7.87 10.44
N LEU A 109 -2.97 8.95 10.01
CA LEU A 109 -3.84 8.92 8.83
C LEU A 109 -3.05 8.64 7.54
N GLU A 110 -1.79 9.08 7.46
CA GLU A 110 -0.89 8.77 6.36
C GLU A 110 -0.59 7.27 6.30
N HIS A 111 -0.23 6.65 7.42
CA HIS A 111 -0.02 5.20 7.49
C HIS A 111 -1.27 4.40 7.14
N ILE A 112 -2.45 4.83 7.61
CA ILE A 112 -3.72 4.20 7.24
C ILE A 112 -3.97 4.33 5.73
N ASN A 113 -3.72 5.51 5.16
CA ASN A 113 -3.85 5.73 3.72
C ASN A 113 -2.86 4.88 2.92
N GLU A 114 -1.65 4.64 3.44
CA GLU A 114 -0.70 3.72 2.81
C GLU A 114 -1.24 2.28 2.76
N GLU A 115 -1.84 1.78 3.83
CA GLU A 115 -2.46 0.44 3.83
C GLU A 115 -3.60 0.32 2.83
N VAL A 116 -4.45 1.36 2.72
CA VAL A 116 -5.51 1.43 1.71
C VAL A 116 -4.93 1.44 0.29
N ASN A 117 -3.90 2.27 0.04
CA ASN A 117 -3.24 2.35 -1.26
C ASN A 117 -2.60 1.01 -1.65
N ARG A 118 -1.98 0.28 -0.70
CA ARG A 118 -1.43 -1.06 -0.94
C ARG A 118 -2.48 -2.03 -1.43
N ALA A 119 -3.64 -2.07 -0.77
CA ALA A 119 -4.75 -2.92 -1.18
C ALA A 119 -5.20 -2.60 -2.62
N TYR A 120 -5.34 -1.31 -2.95
CA TYR A 120 -5.68 -0.92 -4.33
C TYR A 120 -4.60 -1.30 -5.35
N MET A 121 -3.31 -1.21 -5.03
CA MET A 121 -2.26 -1.67 -5.95
C MET A 121 -2.39 -3.16 -6.28
N VAL A 122 -2.66 -3.99 -5.26
CA VAL A 122 -2.88 -5.43 -5.46
C VAL A 122 -4.12 -5.66 -6.33
N LYS A 123 -5.22 -4.94 -6.08
CA LYS A 123 -6.44 -5.02 -6.92
C LYS A 123 -6.14 -4.74 -8.39
N VAL A 124 -5.38 -3.69 -8.70
CA VAL A 124 -5.06 -3.38 -10.09
C VAL A 124 -4.18 -4.46 -10.73
N ARG A 125 -3.23 -5.04 -9.99
CA ARG A 125 -2.45 -6.18 -10.49
C ARG A 125 -3.34 -7.39 -10.78
N LEU A 126 -4.31 -7.68 -9.90
CA LEU A 126 -5.25 -8.79 -10.10
C LEU A 126 -6.09 -8.56 -11.36
N ASP A 127 -6.61 -7.34 -11.56
CA ASP A 127 -7.37 -6.99 -12.76
C ASP A 127 -6.53 -7.10 -14.04
N TYR A 128 -5.29 -6.60 -14.01
CA TYR A 128 -4.36 -6.76 -15.13
C TYR A 128 -4.07 -8.23 -15.44
N GLN A 129 -3.81 -9.05 -14.42
CA GLN A 129 -3.55 -10.48 -14.58
C GLN A 129 -4.80 -11.25 -15.07
N LYS A 130 -5.99 -10.84 -14.65
CA LYS A 130 -7.28 -11.35 -15.14
C LYS A 130 -7.46 -11.04 -16.63
N ASN A 131 -7.21 -9.79 -17.04
CA ASN A 131 -7.34 -9.34 -18.43
C ASN A 131 -6.33 -10.01 -19.39
N LEU A 132 -5.18 -10.44 -18.87
CA LEU A 132 -4.19 -11.21 -19.61
C LEU A 132 -4.36 -12.74 -19.50
N GLU A 133 -5.43 -13.21 -18.84
CA GLU A 133 -5.70 -14.65 -18.62
C GLU A 133 -4.56 -15.39 -17.86
N ILE A 134 -3.73 -14.65 -17.11
CA ILE A 134 -2.68 -15.20 -16.24
C ILE A 134 -3.29 -15.88 -15.01
N ILE A 135 -4.42 -15.38 -14.54
CA ILE A 135 -5.26 -15.97 -13.49
C ILE A 135 -6.70 -16.02 -13.97
N THR A 136 -7.50 -16.95 -13.42
CA THR A 136 -8.92 -17.03 -13.73
C THR A 136 -9.69 -15.86 -13.12
N SER A 137 -10.83 -15.51 -13.71
CA SER A 137 -11.76 -14.52 -13.17
C SER A 137 -12.15 -14.83 -11.73
N ASP A 138 -12.44 -16.11 -11.42
CA ASP A 138 -12.81 -16.52 -10.06
C ASP A 138 -11.71 -16.24 -9.03
N ILE A 139 -10.43 -16.48 -9.38
CA ILE A 139 -9.31 -16.19 -8.49
C ILE A 139 -9.17 -14.67 -8.30
N ALA A 140 -9.22 -13.91 -9.39
CA ALA A 140 -9.11 -12.46 -9.34
C ALA A 140 -10.23 -11.82 -8.50
N ASP A 141 -11.48 -12.25 -8.72
CA ASP A 141 -12.66 -11.68 -8.08
C ASP A 141 -12.73 -12.04 -6.59
N ASN A 142 -12.40 -13.28 -6.22
CA ASN A 142 -12.31 -13.69 -4.81
C ASN A 142 -11.24 -12.90 -4.05
N ARG A 143 -10.04 -12.76 -4.63
CA ARG A 143 -8.95 -11.99 -4.00
C ARG A 143 -9.27 -10.50 -3.92
N THR A 144 -9.92 -9.95 -4.94
CA THR A 144 -10.38 -8.57 -4.97
C THR A 144 -11.39 -8.31 -3.85
N LYS A 145 -12.34 -9.23 -3.63
CA LYS A 145 -13.29 -9.15 -2.51
C LYS A 145 -12.59 -9.13 -1.15
N MET A 146 -11.58 -9.97 -0.94
CA MET A 146 -10.81 -9.95 0.31
C MET A 146 -10.10 -8.61 0.56
N LEU A 147 -9.62 -7.96 -0.50
CA LEU A 147 -9.02 -6.62 -0.44
C LEU A 147 -10.06 -5.53 -0.19
N ASP A 148 -11.27 -5.67 -0.76
CA ASP A 148 -12.39 -4.76 -0.49
C ASP A 148 -12.84 -4.85 0.97
N ASP A 149 -13.02 -6.06 1.50
CA ASP A 149 -13.35 -6.29 2.91
C ASP A 149 -12.28 -5.69 3.83
N TYR A 150 -11.00 -5.81 3.45
CA TYR A 150 -9.88 -5.20 4.16
C TYR A 150 -9.97 -3.66 4.19
N ILE A 151 -10.22 -3.02 3.03
CA ILE A 151 -10.35 -1.57 2.92
C ILE A 151 -11.58 -1.07 3.70
N GLU A 152 -12.72 -1.74 3.55
CA GLU A 152 -13.96 -1.38 4.24
C GLU A 152 -13.77 -1.43 5.76
N LYS A 153 -13.12 -2.47 6.27
CA LYS A 153 -12.86 -2.63 7.70
C LYS A 153 -12.02 -1.49 8.28
N ILE A 154 -10.92 -1.12 7.62
CA ILE A 154 -10.07 -0.02 8.13
C ILE A 154 -10.81 1.31 8.06
N MET A 155 -11.45 1.63 6.92
CA MET A 155 -12.16 2.90 6.72
C MET A 155 -13.35 3.04 7.67
N SER A 156 -14.15 1.99 7.82
CA SER A 156 -15.28 1.98 8.76
C SER A 156 -14.81 2.14 10.20
N THR A 157 -13.71 1.50 10.60
CA THR A 157 -13.17 1.65 11.95
C THR A 157 -12.68 3.08 12.21
N VAL A 158 -11.98 3.69 11.26
CA VAL A 158 -11.55 5.09 11.35
C VAL A 158 -12.75 6.02 11.52
N MET A 159 -13.78 5.86 10.68
CA MET A 159 -14.97 6.72 10.73
C MET A 159 -15.81 6.48 11.98
N ASN A 160 -15.95 5.23 12.45
CA ASN A 160 -16.73 4.90 13.64
C ASN A 160 -16.06 5.38 14.93
N LYS A 161 -14.73 5.41 14.98
CA LYS A 161 -13.98 5.94 16.14
C LYS A 161 -14.11 7.45 16.28
N ASN A 162 -14.35 8.16 15.18
CA ASN A 162 -14.41 9.61 15.10
C ASN A 162 -15.82 10.02 14.67
N GLN A 163 -16.77 10.06 15.59
CA GLN A 163 -18.18 10.32 15.27
C GLN A 163 -18.54 11.80 15.17
N ASP A 164 -17.71 12.70 15.71
CA ASP A 164 -17.99 14.13 15.64
C ASP A 164 -17.83 14.67 14.21
N ASP A 165 -18.81 15.47 13.76
CA ASP A 165 -18.90 15.93 12.38
C ASP A 165 -17.65 16.66 11.89
N LYS A 166 -17.01 17.44 12.76
CA LYS A 166 -15.81 18.21 12.42
C LYS A 166 -14.62 17.29 12.14
N THR A 167 -14.38 16.31 13.00
CA THR A 167 -13.29 15.34 12.80
C THR A 167 -13.59 14.44 11.62
N ARG A 168 -14.83 13.97 11.45
CA ARG A 168 -15.24 13.19 10.26
C ARG A 168 -14.95 13.93 8.98
N LYS A 169 -15.34 15.20 8.90
CA LYS A 169 -15.10 16.04 7.72
C LYS A 169 -13.61 16.22 7.45
N ALA A 170 -12.81 16.51 8.48
CA ALA A 170 -11.35 16.66 8.34
C ALA A 170 -10.67 15.35 7.86
N ILE A 171 -11.11 14.19 8.35
CA ILE A 171 -10.63 12.88 7.89
C ILE A 171 -11.03 12.64 6.43
N GLN A 172 -12.29 12.91 6.07
CA GLN A 172 -12.77 12.74 4.71
C GLN A 172 -12.01 13.62 3.72
N GLU A 173 -11.84 14.91 4.04
CA GLU A 173 -11.04 15.84 3.24
C GLU A 173 -9.59 15.36 3.10
N TYR A 174 -9.00 14.80 4.17
CA TYR A 174 -7.67 14.21 4.10
C TYR A 174 -7.62 13.06 3.07
N PHE A 175 -8.46 12.03 3.23
CA PHE A 175 -8.43 10.89 2.31
C PHE A 175 -8.79 11.28 0.88
N GLN A 176 -9.77 12.16 0.65
CA GLN A 176 -10.12 12.64 -0.70
C GLN A 176 -8.94 13.31 -1.41
N ASN A 177 -8.12 14.05 -0.67
CA ASN A 177 -6.95 14.73 -1.23
C ASN A 177 -5.70 13.84 -1.35
N HIS A 178 -5.68 12.67 -0.69
CA HIS A 178 -4.49 11.82 -0.57
C HIS A 178 -4.70 10.37 -1.07
N THR A 179 -5.90 10.00 -1.49
CA THR A 179 -6.13 8.70 -2.15
C THR A 179 -5.47 8.73 -3.52
N THR A 180 -4.63 7.74 -3.79
CA THR A 180 -3.86 7.69 -5.03
C THR A 180 -4.81 7.43 -6.21
N LYS A 181 -4.83 8.33 -7.21
CA LYS A 181 -5.35 8.00 -8.54
C LYS A 181 -4.37 7.00 -9.16
N LEU A 182 -4.59 5.72 -8.93
CA LEU A 182 -3.74 4.66 -9.46
C LEU A 182 -3.99 4.50 -10.96
N GLU A 183 -3.26 5.25 -11.77
CA GLU A 183 -3.17 5.02 -13.21
C GLU A 183 -2.05 4.00 -13.47
N PHE A 184 -2.42 2.74 -13.65
CA PHE A 184 -1.47 1.72 -14.07
C PHE A 184 -1.45 1.66 -15.60
N LYS A 185 -0.34 2.09 -16.20
CA LYS A 185 0.07 1.67 -17.54
C LYS A 185 1.12 0.57 -17.33
N ILE A 186 0.69 -0.69 -17.21
CA ILE A 186 1.59 -1.85 -17.28
C ILE A 186 1.58 -2.34 -18.71
#